data_AF-A0A561QVF6-F1
#
_entry.id   AF-A0A561QVF6-F1
#
_cell.length_a   1.000
_cell.length_b   1.000
_cell.length_c   1.000
_cell.angle_alpha   90.00
_cell.angle_beta   90.00
_cell.angle_gamma   90.00
#
_symmetry.space_group_name_H-M   'P 1'
#
loop_
_entity.id
_entity.type
_entity.pdbx_description
1 polymer ?
#
loop_
_entity_poly.entity_id
_entity_poly.type
_entity_poly.pdbx_seq_one_letter_code
_entity_poly.pdbx_strand_id
1 'polypeptide(L)'
;MLVTLFFFVVGSVLATINFTWWTSLPSLPPISFVQSFGAIGGIAVSLAIFAAIAALTVVVEKRRNGVLEKEPASPREGFSRYLRGPWPLVFGAVALALLNFATLAIAGRPWGVTSAFALWGAKGAQLIGIDPTAWAYWQQPGNAKALAESVFADITSVMDFGIIAGAMLASALAGRFAPSFDIPLRSVLAAVAGGLLLGYGARIAYGCNIGAYFSGIASGSLHGYLWAVAAFAGNIVGVRLRPWFFLERSFVRKIDG
;
A
#
# COMPACT_ATOMS: atom_id res chain seq x y z
N MET A 1 12.36 2.44 -8.22
CA MET A 1 10.92 2.71 -7.97
C MET A 1 10.14 2.96 -9.26
N LEU A 2 10.62 3.80 -10.19
CA LEU A 2 9.86 4.11 -11.42
C LEU A 2 9.47 2.88 -12.25
N VAL A 3 10.41 1.93 -12.44
CA VAL A 3 10.12 0.66 -13.13
C VAL A 3 8.97 -0.09 -12.45
N THR A 4 9.05 -0.27 -11.13
CA THR A 4 7.99 -0.94 -10.36
C THR A 4 6.65 -0.23 -10.49
N LEU A 5 6.63 1.12 -10.43
CA LEU A 5 5.42 1.91 -10.56
C LEU A 5 4.79 1.79 -11.95
N PHE A 6 5.62 1.82 -13.00
CA PHE A 6 5.15 1.63 -14.38
C PHE A 6 4.50 0.24 -14.53
N PHE A 7 5.17 -0.82 -14.08
CA PHE A 7 4.61 -2.17 -14.14
C PHE A 7 3.45 -2.39 -13.18
N PHE A 8 3.35 -1.62 -12.09
CA PHE A 8 2.16 -1.56 -11.25
C PHE A 8 0.96 -1.01 -12.01
N VAL A 9 1.15 0.08 -12.76
CA VAL A 9 0.11 0.66 -13.63
C VAL A 9 -0.31 -0.36 -14.69
N VAL A 10 0.64 -1.00 -15.38
CA VAL A 10 0.37 -2.05 -16.36
C VAL A 10 -0.41 -3.22 -15.73
N GLY A 11 0.04 -3.73 -14.59
CA GLY A 11 -0.65 -4.82 -13.86
C GLY A 11 -2.06 -4.44 -13.43
N SER A 12 -2.26 -3.19 -12.99
CA SER A 12 -3.58 -2.64 -12.68
C SER A 12 -4.51 -2.62 -13.89
N VAL A 13 -4.01 -2.21 -15.07
CA VAL A 13 -4.79 -2.21 -16.32
C VAL A 13 -5.16 -3.64 -16.72
N LEU A 14 -4.20 -4.58 -16.67
CA LEU A 14 -4.46 -5.99 -16.96
C LEU A 14 -5.60 -6.56 -16.11
N ALA A 15 -5.63 -6.23 -14.81
CA ALA A 15 -6.72 -6.65 -13.94
C ALA A 15 -8.08 -6.04 -14.32
N THR A 16 -8.13 -4.85 -14.92
CA THR A 16 -9.39 -4.27 -15.43
C THR A 16 -9.91 -4.99 -16.67
N ILE A 17 -9.01 -5.53 -17.50
CA ILE A 17 -9.38 -6.38 -18.65
C ILE A 17 -9.98 -7.70 -18.15
N ASN A 18 -9.38 -8.29 -17.12
CA ASN A 18 -9.84 -9.55 -16.55
C ASN A 18 -10.99 -9.41 -15.53
N PHE A 19 -11.61 -8.23 -15.43
CA PHE A 19 -12.66 -7.91 -14.46
C PHE A 19 -13.74 -8.97 -14.35
N THR A 20 -14.38 -9.28 -15.49
CA THR A 20 -15.49 -10.24 -15.56
C THR A 20 -15.11 -11.61 -15.00
N TRP A 21 -13.89 -12.07 -15.27
CA TRP A 21 -13.41 -13.36 -14.81
C TRP A 21 -13.28 -13.39 -13.28
N TRP A 22 -12.53 -12.47 -12.68
CA TRP A 22 -12.33 -12.55 -11.22
C TRP A 22 -13.58 -12.16 -10.42
N THR A 23 -14.50 -11.37 -10.97
CA THR A 23 -15.82 -11.12 -10.34
C THR A 23 -16.75 -12.33 -10.41
N SER A 24 -16.50 -13.28 -11.31
CA SER A 24 -17.31 -14.51 -11.43
C SER A 24 -16.90 -15.60 -10.43
N LEU A 25 -15.78 -15.41 -9.74
CA LEU A 25 -15.30 -16.34 -8.73
C LEU A 25 -16.19 -16.31 -7.47
N PRO A 26 -16.24 -17.41 -6.70
CA PRO A 26 -17.00 -17.46 -5.45
C PRO A 26 -16.59 -16.35 -4.49
N SER A 27 -17.57 -15.56 -4.04
CA SER A 27 -17.36 -14.45 -3.11
C SER A 27 -18.30 -14.56 -1.92
N LEU A 28 -17.80 -14.24 -0.73
CA LEU A 28 -18.64 -14.05 0.44
C LEU A 28 -19.24 -12.64 0.43
N PRO A 29 -20.44 -12.44 1.01
CA PRO A 29 -20.98 -11.10 1.20
C PRO A 29 -20.04 -10.27 2.09
N PRO A 30 -20.05 -8.93 1.99
CA PRO A 30 -19.27 -8.08 2.87
C PRO A 30 -19.65 -8.28 4.35
N ILE A 31 -18.70 -8.67 5.19
CA ILE A 31 -18.88 -8.85 6.64
C ILE A 31 -18.18 -7.72 7.38
N SER A 32 -18.92 -7.00 8.24
CA SER A 32 -18.40 -5.96 9.12
C SER A 32 -18.71 -6.28 10.57
N PHE A 33 -17.68 -6.33 11.41
CA PHE A 33 -17.84 -6.53 12.85
C PHE A 33 -18.61 -5.39 13.52
N VAL A 34 -18.51 -4.17 12.97
CA VAL A 34 -19.27 -3.02 13.47
C VAL A 34 -20.76 -3.19 13.19
N GLN A 35 -21.14 -3.76 12.05
CA GLN A 35 -22.54 -4.06 11.75
C GLN A 35 -23.07 -5.24 12.58
N SER A 36 -22.23 -6.26 12.85
CA SER A 36 -22.65 -7.45 13.61
C SER A 36 -22.72 -7.23 15.12
N PHE A 37 -21.78 -6.49 15.71
CA PHE A 37 -21.62 -6.35 17.17
C PHE A 37 -21.78 -4.90 17.67
N GLY A 38 -22.17 -3.98 16.79
CA GLY A 38 -22.16 -2.54 17.07
C GLY A 38 -20.75 -1.94 17.10
N ALA A 39 -20.67 -0.61 17.21
CA ALA A 39 -19.40 0.10 17.20
C ALA A 39 -18.47 -0.33 18.35
N ILE A 40 -18.99 -0.39 19.58
CA ILE A 40 -18.20 -0.78 20.77
C ILE A 40 -17.73 -2.23 20.64
N GLY A 41 -18.61 -3.14 20.21
CA GLY A 41 -18.26 -4.55 20.02
C GLY A 41 -17.21 -4.73 18.92
N GLY A 42 -17.35 -4.06 17.78
CA GLY A 42 -16.36 -4.09 16.70
C GLY A 42 -14.98 -3.57 17.12
N ILE A 43 -14.94 -2.50 17.92
CA ILE A 43 -13.70 -1.97 18.51
C ILE A 43 -13.09 -2.98 19.48
N ALA A 44 -13.89 -3.56 20.39
CA ALA A 44 -13.42 -4.55 21.35
C ALA A 44 -12.83 -5.79 20.67
N VAL A 45 -13.48 -6.30 19.61
CA VAL A 45 -12.97 -7.41 18.80
C VAL A 45 -11.64 -7.03 18.13
N SER A 46 -11.55 -5.83 17.55
CA SER A 46 -10.32 -5.36 16.89
C SER A 46 -9.16 -5.24 17.89
N LEU A 47 -9.42 -4.68 19.07
CA LEU A 47 -8.44 -4.58 20.16
C LEU A 47 -8.01 -5.96 20.66
N ALA A 48 -8.93 -6.91 20.79
CA ALA A 48 -8.61 -8.28 21.17
C ALA A 48 -7.70 -8.97 20.13
N ILE A 49 -7.98 -8.78 18.83
CA ILE A 49 -7.13 -9.29 17.75
C ILE A 49 -5.74 -8.66 17.81
N PHE A 50 -5.64 -7.33 17.99
CA PHE A 50 -4.34 -6.66 18.11
C PHE A 50 -3.56 -7.12 19.34
N ALA A 51 -4.21 -7.28 20.49
CA ALA A 51 -3.60 -7.82 21.70
C ALA A 51 -3.08 -9.25 21.49
N ALA A 52 -3.84 -10.10 20.79
CA ALA A 52 -3.42 -11.45 20.45
C ALA A 52 -2.20 -11.47 19.52
N ILE A 53 -2.17 -10.63 18.48
CA ILE A 53 -1.01 -10.48 17.58
C ILE A 53 0.21 -9.97 18.35
N ALA A 54 0.04 -8.96 19.20
CA ALA A 54 1.11 -8.42 20.04
C ALA A 54 1.66 -9.48 21.01
N ALA A 55 0.80 -10.22 21.69
CA ALA A 55 1.21 -11.29 22.58
C ALA A 55 1.97 -12.40 21.83
N LEU A 56 1.46 -12.83 20.67
CA LEU A 56 2.10 -13.85 19.84
C LEU A 56 3.49 -13.39 19.37
N THR A 57 3.61 -12.18 18.85
CA THR A 57 4.88 -11.61 18.39
C THR A 57 5.90 -11.52 19.53
N VAL A 58 5.51 -11.01 20.70
CA VAL A 58 6.35 -10.94 21.91
C VAL A 58 6.82 -12.33 22.34
N VAL A 59 5.94 -13.33 22.34
CA VAL A 59 6.29 -14.71 22.72
C VAL A 59 7.26 -15.33 21.71
N VAL A 60 6.98 -15.19 20.42
CA VAL A 60 7.84 -15.74 19.35
C VAL A 60 9.22 -15.08 19.37
N GLU A 61 9.27 -13.77 19.53
CA GLU A 61 10.51 -13.00 19.57
C GLU A 61 11.36 -13.35 20.79
N LYS A 62 10.78 -13.39 21.99
CA LYS A 62 11.49 -13.82 23.20
C LYS A 62 12.00 -15.26 23.09
N ARG A 63 11.22 -16.17 22.47
CA ARG A 63 11.64 -17.56 22.28
C ARG A 63 12.78 -17.71 21.28
N ARG A 64 12.83 -16.88 20.24
CA ARG A 64 13.86 -16.98 19.19
C ARG A 64 15.13 -16.18 19.51
N ASN A 65 14.97 -14.99 20.07
CA ASN A 65 16.04 -14.00 20.23
C ASN A 65 16.40 -13.73 21.70
N GLY A 66 15.66 -14.29 22.67
CA GLY A 66 15.88 -14.13 24.11
C GLY A 66 15.43 -12.77 24.68
N VAL A 67 15.50 -11.69 23.89
CA VAL A 67 15.14 -10.32 24.28
C VAL A 67 14.27 -9.70 23.18
N LEU A 68 13.41 -8.75 23.55
CA LEU A 68 12.67 -7.92 22.59
C LEU A 68 13.60 -6.91 21.93
N GLU A 69 13.45 -6.74 20.61
CA GLU A 69 14.14 -5.72 19.84
C GLU A 69 13.80 -4.34 20.40
N LYS A 70 14.85 -3.55 20.67
CA LYS A 70 14.71 -2.18 21.17
C LYS A 70 14.78 -1.22 20.01
N GLU A 71 13.88 -0.24 20.00
CA GLU A 71 13.91 0.85 19.01
C GLU A 71 15.29 1.56 19.07
N PRO A 72 15.98 1.75 17.93
CA PRO A 72 17.25 2.47 17.90
C PRO A 72 17.08 3.89 18.46
N ALA A 73 18.01 4.32 19.31
CA ALA A 73 17.99 5.68 19.82
C ALA A 73 18.06 6.70 18.67
N SER A 74 17.22 7.73 18.74
CA SER A 74 17.22 8.80 17.74
C SER A 74 18.54 9.58 17.83
N PRO A 75 19.28 9.76 16.73
CA PRO A 75 20.51 10.58 16.72
C PRO A 75 20.23 12.09 16.82
N ARG A 76 18.95 12.49 16.91
CA ARG A 76 18.51 13.89 16.97
C ARG A 76 17.48 14.08 18.07
N GLU A 77 17.68 15.13 18.86
CA GLU A 77 16.78 15.56 19.92
C GLU A 77 16.15 16.94 19.60
N GLY A 78 15.06 17.28 20.30
CA GLY A 78 14.36 18.56 20.16
C GLY A 78 13.66 18.79 18.80
N PHE A 79 13.48 20.06 18.44
CA PHE A 79 12.72 20.49 17.24
C PHE A 79 13.30 19.97 15.91
N SER A 80 14.63 19.73 15.89
CA SER A 80 15.35 19.16 14.73
C SER A 80 14.84 17.76 14.37
N ARG A 81 14.40 16.97 15.37
CA ARG A 81 13.83 15.63 15.14
C ARG A 81 12.50 15.69 14.38
N TYR A 82 11.65 16.68 14.67
CA TYR A 82 10.35 16.84 14.00
C TYR A 82 10.50 17.37 12.57
N LEU A 83 11.50 18.20 12.30
CA LEU A 83 11.72 18.73 10.95
C LEU A 83 12.48 17.77 10.01
N ARG A 84 13.45 17.00 10.53
CA ARG A 84 14.38 16.21 9.70
C ARG A 84 14.35 14.70 9.93
N GLY A 85 13.53 14.23 10.88
CA GLY A 85 13.42 12.82 11.28
C GLY A 85 14.65 12.30 12.06
N PRO A 86 14.64 11.04 12.55
CA PRO A 86 13.55 10.06 12.44
C PRO A 86 12.35 10.43 13.32
N TRP A 87 11.16 10.46 12.71
CA TRP A 87 9.91 10.78 13.41
C TRP A 87 9.47 9.63 14.31
N PRO A 88 8.91 9.91 15.51
CA PRO A 88 8.34 8.86 16.36
C PRO A 88 7.26 8.05 15.63
N LEU A 89 7.25 6.73 15.79
CA LEU A 89 6.26 5.85 15.14
C LEU A 89 4.82 6.24 15.50
N VAL A 90 4.59 6.62 16.76
CA VAL A 90 3.29 7.09 17.26
C VAL A 90 2.81 8.32 16.50
N PHE A 91 3.71 9.25 16.16
CA PHE A 91 3.35 10.42 15.38
C PHE A 91 2.86 10.03 13.98
N GLY A 92 3.55 9.10 13.33
CA GLY A 92 3.12 8.55 12.04
C GLY A 92 1.75 7.87 12.13
N ALA A 93 1.51 7.07 13.17
CA ALA A 93 0.23 6.40 13.39
C ALA A 93 -0.94 7.40 13.59
N VAL A 94 -0.74 8.41 14.44
CA VAL A 94 -1.75 9.46 14.68
C VAL A 94 -2.00 10.28 13.42
N ALA A 95 -0.95 10.66 12.69
CA ALA A 95 -1.09 11.40 11.44
C ALA A 95 -1.87 10.60 10.38
N LEU A 96 -1.56 9.30 10.20
CA LEU A 96 -2.29 8.43 9.29
C LEU A 96 -3.77 8.28 9.68
N ALA A 97 -4.07 8.16 10.97
CA ALA A 97 -5.44 8.09 11.48
C ALA A 97 -6.22 9.37 11.17
N LEU A 98 -5.64 10.54 11.47
CA LEU A 98 -6.25 11.84 11.17
C LEU A 98 -6.45 12.06 9.67
N LEU A 99 -5.46 11.70 8.85
CA LEU A 99 -5.56 11.82 7.39
C LEU A 99 -6.60 10.88 6.79
N ASN A 100 -6.74 9.66 7.31
CA ASN A 100 -7.81 8.76 6.87
C ASN A 100 -9.20 9.27 7.28
N PHE A 101 -9.33 9.86 8.46
CA PHE A 101 -10.58 10.52 8.87
C PHE A 101 -10.90 11.73 7.97
N ALA A 102 -9.91 12.60 7.71
CA ALA A 102 -10.06 13.73 6.80
C ALA A 102 -10.45 13.27 5.38
N THR A 103 -9.83 12.20 4.90
CA THR A 103 -10.17 11.60 3.61
C THR A 103 -11.60 11.09 3.58
N LEU A 104 -12.03 10.39 4.63
CA LEU A 104 -13.42 9.93 4.73
C LEU A 104 -14.40 11.09 4.75
N ALA A 105 -14.10 12.16 5.49
CA ALA A 105 -14.95 13.34 5.60
C ALA A 105 -15.07 14.13 4.28
N ILE A 106 -13.97 14.22 3.50
CA ILE A 106 -13.93 15.00 2.26
C ILE A 106 -14.41 14.15 1.06
N ALA A 107 -13.96 12.90 0.96
CA ALA A 107 -14.19 12.05 -0.20
C ALA A 107 -15.43 11.14 -0.06
N GLY A 108 -16.02 11.05 1.13
CA GLY A 108 -17.16 10.17 1.43
C GLY A 108 -16.81 8.66 1.38
N ARG A 109 -15.53 8.32 1.23
CA ARG A 109 -15.03 6.94 1.18
C ARG A 109 -13.68 6.81 1.89
N PRO A 110 -13.33 5.63 2.40
CA PRO A 110 -12.05 5.41 3.08
C PRO A 110 -10.85 5.65 2.14
N TRP A 111 -9.68 5.91 2.72
CA TRP A 111 -8.47 6.24 1.97
C TRP A 111 -8.05 5.10 1.04
N GLY A 112 -8.09 5.34 -0.27
CA GLY A 112 -7.55 4.45 -1.29
C GLY A 112 -6.69 5.22 -2.28
N VAL A 113 -5.56 4.61 -2.67
CA VAL A 113 -4.56 5.15 -3.62
C VAL A 113 -4.66 4.42 -4.96
N THR A 114 -4.98 3.13 -4.93
CA THR A 114 -4.72 2.28 -6.09
C THR A 114 -5.53 2.73 -7.31
N SER A 115 -6.82 3.05 -7.20
CA SER A 115 -7.71 3.40 -8.35
C SER A 115 -7.12 4.41 -9.33
N ALA A 116 -6.38 5.42 -8.87
CA ALA A 116 -5.73 6.38 -9.75
C ALA A 116 -4.75 5.70 -10.73
N PHE A 117 -3.96 4.72 -10.28
CA PHE A 117 -3.02 4.01 -11.17
C PHE A 117 -3.72 3.22 -12.28
N ALA A 118 -4.92 2.67 -12.04
CA ALA A 118 -5.70 2.04 -13.12
C ALA A 118 -6.24 3.10 -14.08
N LEU A 119 -6.71 4.24 -13.56
CA LEU A 119 -7.19 5.35 -14.37
C LEU A 119 -6.10 5.93 -15.27
N TRP A 120 -4.91 6.18 -14.72
CA TRP A 120 -3.77 6.69 -15.47
C TRP A 120 -3.33 5.69 -16.54
N GLY A 121 -3.31 4.40 -16.20
CA GLY A 121 -3.02 3.34 -17.16
C GLY A 121 -4.06 3.23 -18.27
N ALA A 122 -5.36 3.32 -17.95
CA ALA A 122 -6.44 3.28 -18.93
C ALA A 122 -6.41 4.49 -19.87
N LYS A 123 -6.20 5.69 -19.35
CA LYS A 123 -6.00 6.90 -20.17
C LYS A 123 -4.73 6.80 -21.03
N GLY A 124 -3.65 6.25 -20.48
CA GLY A 124 -2.44 5.93 -21.25
C GLY A 124 -2.72 4.96 -22.40
N ALA A 125 -3.55 3.94 -22.16
CA ALA A 125 -4.03 3.02 -23.19
C ALA A 125 -4.83 3.75 -24.30
N GLN A 126 -5.71 4.69 -23.94
CA GLN A 126 -6.45 5.51 -24.91
C GLN A 126 -5.52 6.33 -25.81
N LEU A 127 -4.43 6.88 -25.26
CA LEU A 127 -3.45 7.65 -26.03
C LEU A 127 -2.70 6.80 -27.08
N ILE A 128 -2.58 5.49 -26.86
CA ILE A 128 -1.94 4.56 -27.81
C ILE A 128 -2.95 3.78 -28.66
N GLY A 129 -4.24 4.18 -28.65
CA GLY A 129 -5.28 3.62 -29.50
C GLY A 129 -6.02 2.38 -28.95
N ILE A 130 -5.80 2.01 -27.68
CA ILE A 130 -6.55 0.94 -27.01
C ILE A 130 -7.75 1.57 -26.31
N ASP A 131 -8.97 1.10 -26.58
CA ASP A 131 -10.19 1.63 -25.97
C ASP A 131 -10.62 0.81 -24.72
N PRO A 132 -10.48 1.36 -23.49
CA PRO A 132 -10.89 0.71 -22.26
C PRO A 132 -12.39 0.82 -21.98
N THR A 133 -13.13 1.68 -22.70
CA THR A 133 -14.54 1.97 -22.40
C THR A 133 -15.44 0.74 -22.59
N ALA A 134 -15.02 -0.18 -23.46
CA ALA A 134 -15.70 -1.45 -23.70
C ALA A 134 -15.50 -2.48 -22.57
N TRP A 135 -14.55 -2.27 -21.64
CA TRP A 135 -14.27 -3.24 -20.59
C TRP A 135 -15.26 -3.08 -19.42
N ALA A 136 -15.75 -4.20 -18.89
CA ALA A 136 -16.77 -4.22 -17.85
C ALA A 136 -16.41 -3.40 -16.59
N TYR A 137 -15.12 -3.31 -16.23
CA TYR A 137 -14.67 -2.46 -15.12
C TYR A 137 -14.97 -0.98 -15.36
N TRP A 138 -14.73 -0.49 -16.58
CA TRP A 138 -14.91 0.91 -16.97
C TRP A 138 -16.35 1.25 -17.37
N GLN A 139 -17.24 0.26 -17.43
CA GLN A 139 -18.69 0.47 -17.59
C GLN A 139 -19.40 0.73 -16.26
N GLN A 140 -18.76 0.46 -15.13
CA GLN A 140 -19.33 0.80 -13.82
C GLN A 140 -19.49 2.32 -13.70
N PRO A 141 -20.63 2.85 -13.21
CA PRO A 141 -20.93 4.29 -13.26
C PRO A 141 -19.82 5.19 -12.69
N GLY A 142 -19.22 4.81 -11.55
CA GLY A 142 -18.13 5.58 -10.93
C GLY A 142 -16.84 5.56 -11.74
N ASN A 143 -16.48 4.42 -12.32
CA ASN A 143 -15.27 4.27 -13.12
C ASN A 143 -15.42 4.90 -14.51
N ALA A 144 -16.60 4.75 -15.12
CA ALA A 144 -16.96 5.39 -16.39
C ALA A 144 -16.84 6.91 -16.29
N LYS A 145 -17.40 7.49 -15.21
CA LYS A 145 -17.28 8.93 -14.93
C LYS A 145 -15.81 9.35 -14.79
N ALA A 146 -15.03 8.63 -13.99
CA ALA A 146 -13.61 8.93 -13.80
C ALA A 146 -12.81 8.83 -15.11
N LEU A 147 -13.14 7.87 -15.99
CA LEU A 147 -12.50 7.72 -17.30
C LEU A 147 -12.85 8.86 -18.27
N ALA A 148 -14.08 9.36 -18.22
CA ALA A 148 -14.54 10.48 -19.06
C ALA A 148 -13.98 11.84 -18.61
N GLU A 149 -13.75 12.02 -17.31
CA GLU A 149 -13.25 13.28 -16.73
C GLU A 149 -11.72 13.36 -16.74
N SER A 150 -11.19 14.54 -16.41
CA SER A 150 -9.74 14.73 -16.25
C SER A 150 -9.21 14.00 -15.01
N VAL A 151 -7.95 13.59 -15.02
CA VAL A 151 -7.28 13.02 -13.83
C VAL A 151 -7.23 14.00 -12.66
N PHE A 152 -7.35 15.31 -12.91
CA PHE A 152 -7.43 16.33 -11.86
C PHE A 152 -8.82 16.45 -11.22
N ALA A 153 -9.86 15.85 -11.83
CA ALA A 153 -11.20 15.77 -11.24
C ALA A 153 -11.37 14.53 -10.36
N ASP A 154 -10.50 13.52 -10.50
CA ASP A 154 -10.52 12.32 -9.66
C ASP A 154 -9.82 12.57 -8.32
N ILE A 155 -10.57 12.43 -7.23
CA ILE A 155 -10.10 12.66 -5.86
C ILE A 155 -8.86 11.82 -5.53
N THR A 156 -8.84 10.56 -5.97
CA THR A 156 -7.71 9.66 -5.68
C THR A 156 -6.45 10.09 -6.44
N SER A 157 -6.59 10.51 -7.70
CA SER A 157 -5.48 11.02 -8.50
C SER A 157 -4.88 12.30 -7.91
N VAL A 158 -5.71 13.25 -7.48
CA VAL A 158 -5.25 14.48 -6.81
C VAL A 158 -4.53 14.17 -5.49
N MET A 159 -5.06 13.23 -4.72
CA MET A 159 -4.44 12.74 -3.50
C MET A 159 -3.08 12.11 -3.76
N ASP A 160 -2.96 11.27 -4.79
CA ASP A 160 -1.71 10.62 -5.17
C ASP A 160 -0.65 11.63 -5.60
N PHE A 161 -1.03 12.67 -6.35
CA PHE A 161 -0.13 13.80 -6.65
C PHE A 161 0.34 14.51 -5.37
N GLY A 162 -0.56 14.72 -4.41
CA GLY A 162 -0.23 15.27 -3.09
C GLY A 162 0.74 14.39 -2.30
N ILE A 163 0.53 13.07 -2.32
CA ILE A 163 1.43 12.08 -1.66
C ILE A 163 2.81 12.11 -2.32
N ILE A 164 2.89 12.12 -3.65
CA ILE A 164 4.15 12.18 -4.39
C ILE A 164 4.89 13.49 -4.07
N ALA A 165 4.20 14.64 -4.15
CA ALA A 165 4.79 15.94 -3.85
C ALA A 165 5.26 16.04 -2.38
N GLY A 166 4.45 15.56 -1.44
CA GLY A 166 4.80 15.51 -0.02
C GLY A 166 6.00 14.59 0.27
N ALA A 167 6.07 13.42 -0.37
CA ALA A 167 7.21 12.52 -0.26
C ALA A 167 8.50 13.12 -0.83
N MET A 168 8.41 13.82 -1.95
CA MET A 168 9.55 14.55 -2.55
C MET A 168 10.03 15.67 -1.64
N LEU A 169 9.12 16.49 -1.10
CA LEU A 169 9.44 17.56 -0.16
C LEU A 169 10.11 17.00 1.11
N ALA A 170 9.55 15.95 1.69
CA ALA A 170 10.12 15.30 2.88
C ALA A 170 11.51 14.71 2.60
N SER A 171 11.71 14.08 1.44
CA SER A 171 13.01 13.53 1.03
C SER A 171 14.07 14.63 0.84
N ALA A 172 13.68 15.75 0.23
CA ALA A 172 14.54 16.92 0.04
C ALA A 172 14.92 17.56 1.38
N LEU A 173 13.95 17.78 2.29
CA LEU A 173 14.19 18.33 3.63
C LEU A 173 15.06 17.40 4.50
N ALA A 174 14.94 16.09 4.32
CA ALA A 174 15.76 15.09 5.01
C ALA A 174 17.17 14.94 4.41
N GLY A 175 17.46 15.58 3.27
CA GLY A 175 18.73 15.46 2.55
C GLY A 175 19.00 14.04 2.01
N ARG A 176 17.95 13.25 1.79
CA ARG A 176 18.04 11.83 1.36
C ARG A 176 17.66 11.61 -0.10
N PHE A 177 17.54 12.68 -0.88
CA PHE A 177 17.22 12.57 -2.30
C PHE A 177 18.46 12.09 -3.08
N ALA A 178 18.52 10.79 -3.35
CA ALA A 178 19.62 10.15 -4.07
C ALA A 178 19.09 9.23 -5.18
N PRO A 179 18.69 9.78 -6.34
CA PRO A 179 18.30 8.96 -7.48
C PRO A 179 19.52 8.22 -8.02
N SER A 180 19.53 6.88 -7.92
CA SER A 180 20.50 6.03 -8.60
C SER A 180 19.91 5.52 -9.91
N PHE A 181 20.64 5.71 -11.01
CA PHE A 181 20.30 5.16 -12.32
C PHE A 181 21.05 3.86 -12.63
N ASP A 182 22.01 3.46 -11.79
CA ASP A 182 22.73 2.20 -11.92
C ASP A 182 21.94 1.09 -11.22
N ILE A 183 21.11 0.38 -11.99
CA ILE A 183 20.25 -0.70 -11.50
C ILE A 183 20.61 -1.99 -12.24
N PRO A 184 21.05 -3.05 -11.54
CA PRO A 184 21.39 -4.32 -12.17
C PRO A 184 20.15 -4.97 -12.79
N LEU A 185 20.33 -5.67 -13.92
CA LEU A 185 19.25 -6.28 -14.69
C LEU A 185 18.33 -7.19 -13.84
N ARG A 186 18.90 -7.96 -12.90
CA ARG A 186 18.11 -8.82 -12.01
C ARG A 186 17.15 -8.04 -11.11
N SER A 187 17.55 -6.85 -10.64
CA SER A 187 16.69 -5.97 -9.86
C SER A 187 15.62 -5.30 -10.72
N VAL A 188 15.91 -5.03 -12.00
CA VAL A 188 14.90 -4.57 -12.98
C VAL A 188 13.85 -5.67 -13.20
N LEU A 189 14.27 -6.92 -13.45
CA LEU A 189 13.36 -8.05 -13.61
C LEU A 189 12.48 -8.26 -12.37
N ALA A 190 13.04 -8.14 -11.17
CA ALA A 190 12.28 -8.18 -9.93
C ALA A 190 11.28 -7.03 -9.81
N ALA A 191 11.67 -5.82 -10.22
CA ALA A 191 10.80 -4.66 -10.23
C ALA A 191 9.64 -4.80 -11.22
N VAL A 192 9.89 -5.42 -12.39
CA VAL A 192 8.87 -5.74 -13.41
C VAL A 192 7.88 -6.75 -12.85
N ALA A 193 8.36 -7.92 -12.42
CA ALA A 193 7.52 -8.99 -11.92
C ALA A 193 6.74 -8.56 -10.66
N GLY A 194 7.44 -7.93 -9.70
CA GLY A 194 6.84 -7.40 -8.49
C GLY A 194 5.82 -6.30 -8.77
N GLY A 195 6.11 -5.38 -9.70
CA GLY A 195 5.18 -4.33 -10.11
C GLY A 195 3.89 -4.91 -10.69
N LEU A 196 4.00 -5.85 -11.64
CA LEU A 196 2.84 -6.51 -12.25
C LEU A 196 1.98 -7.23 -11.20
N LEU A 197 2.60 -8.02 -10.32
CA LEU A 197 1.91 -8.74 -9.25
C LEU A 197 1.22 -7.80 -8.26
N LEU A 198 1.90 -6.73 -7.84
CA LEU A 198 1.33 -5.73 -6.94
C LEU A 198 0.16 -4.98 -7.60
N GLY A 199 0.31 -4.58 -8.85
CA GLY A 199 -0.71 -3.84 -9.61
C GLY A 199 -1.97 -4.66 -9.87
N TYR A 200 -1.78 -5.91 -10.33
CA TYR A 200 -2.88 -6.84 -10.57
C TYR A 200 -3.54 -7.27 -9.26
N GLY A 201 -2.72 -7.67 -8.27
CA GLY A 201 -3.13 -8.09 -6.94
C GLY A 201 -3.96 -7.03 -6.21
N ALA A 202 -3.55 -5.76 -6.29
CA ALA A 202 -4.27 -4.66 -5.67
C ALA A 202 -5.70 -4.46 -6.19
N ARG A 203 -6.01 -4.93 -7.41
CA ARG A 203 -7.36 -4.85 -7.99
C ARG A 203 -8.24 -6.00 -7.55
N ILE A 204 -7.75 -7.22 -7.72
CA ILE A 204 -8.50 -8.42 -7.33
C ILE A 204 -8.71 -8.47 -5.82
N ALA A 205 -7.81 -7.86 -5.05
CA ALA A 205 -7.91 -7.75 -3.60
C ALA A 205 -8.64 -6.48 -3.15
N TYR A 206 -9.20 -5.68 -4.07
CA TYR A 206 -9.96 -4.45 -3.78
C TYR A 206 -9.23 -3.41 -2.91
N GLY A 207 -7.89 -3.39 -2.93
CA GLY A 207 -7.11 -2.40 -2.21
C GLY A 207 -5.64 -2.74 -2.03
N CYS A 208 -4.95 -1.83 -1.36
CA CYS A 208 -3.54 -1.94 -0.97
C CYS A 208 -3.40 -1.90 0.56
N ASN A 209 -2.17 -1.75 1.06
CA ASN A 209 -1.89 -1.52 2.48
C ASN A 209 -2.72 -0.38 3.09
N ILE A 210 -2.95 0.71 2.34
CA ILE A 210 -3.72 1.85 2.86
C ILE A 210 -5.22 1.53 2.81
N GLY A 211 -5.72 1.12 1.64
CA GLY A 211 -7.16 0.90 1.47
C GLY A 211 -7.71 -0.38 2.11
N ALA A 212 -7.10 -1.53 1.84
CA ALA A 212 -7.61 -2.82 2.31
C ALA A 212 -7.16 -3.12 3.74
N TYR A 213 -5.88 -2.91 4.07
CA TYR A 213 -5.38 -3.18 5.41
C TYR A 213 -5.76 -2.08 6.41
N PHE A 214 -5.25 -0.86 6.24
CA PHE A 214 -5.45 0.20 7.21
C PHE A 214 -6.91 0.66 7.28
N SER A 215 -7.47 1.13 6.17
CA SER A 215 -8.84 1.64 6.13
C SER A 215 -9.89 0.54 6.25
N GLY A 216 -9.63 -0.68 5.75
CA GLY A 216 -10.52 -1.82 5.89
C GLY A 216 -10.62 -2.35 7.33
N ILE A 217 -9.50 -2.44 8.05
CA ILE A 217 -9.53 -2.81 9.48
C ILE A 217 -10.17 -1.69 10.30
N ALA A 218 -9.88 -0.42 10.00
CA ALA A 218 -10.47 0.72 10.70
C ALA A 218 -12.00 0.79 10.56
N SER A 219 -12.58 0.30 9.46
CA SER A 219 -14.03 0.18 9.27
C SER A 219 -14.65 -1.09 9.86
N GLY A 220 -13.85 -1.92 10.53
CA GLY A 220 -14.27 -3.20 11.09
C GLY A 220 -14.57 -4.27 10.03
N SER A 221 -14.03 -4.14 8.82
CA SER A 221 -14.26 -5.10 7.74
C SER A 221 -13.44 -6.38 7.95
N LEU A 222 -14.09 -7.54 7.85
CA LEU A 222 -13.40 -8.84 7.86
C LEU A 222 -12.40 -8.96 6.69
N HIS A 223 -12.72 -8.35 5.55
CA HIS A 223 -11.86 -8.34 4.37
C HIS A 223 -10.47 -7.79 4.70
N GLY A 224 -10.36 -6.72 5.51
CA GLY A 224 -9.07 -6.14 5.86
C GLY A 224 -8.16 -7.09 6.64
N TYR A 225 -8.74 -7.91 7.53
CA TYR A 225 -8.01 -8.93 8.28
C TYR A 225 -7.56 -10.09 7.39
N LEU A 226 -8.44 -10.59 6.51
CA LEU A 226 -8.09 -11.64 5.54
C LEU A 226 -7.01 -11.17 4.56
N TRP A 227 -7.12 -9.91 4.11
CA TRP A 227 -6.13 -9.26 3.28
C TRP A 227 -4.77 -9.20 3.98
N ALA A 228 -4.74 -8.83 5.27
CA ALA A 228 -3.51 -8.77 6.06
C ALA A 228 -2.79 -10.13 6.11
N VAL A 229 -3.54 -11.21 6.34
CA VAL A 229 -3.00 -12.58 6.40
C VAL A 229 -2.42 -12.99 5.04
N ALA A 230 -3.18 -12.77 3.96
CA ALA A 230 -2.74 -13.10 2.60
C ALA A 230 -1.51 -12.28 2.18
N ALA A 231 -1.51 -10.97 2.47
CA ALA A 231 -0.40 -10.08 2.19
C ALA A 231 0.85 -10.46 3.00
N PHE A 232 0.69 -10.85 4.26
CA PHE A 232 1.79 -11.32 5.10
C PHE A 232 2.40 -12.62 4.55
N ALA A 233 1.57 -13.60 4.18
CA ALA A 233 2.03 -14.84 3.54
C ALA A 233 2.77 -14.56 2.22
N GLY A 234 2.21 -13.69 1.37
CA GLY A 234 2.87 -13.25 0.14
C GLY A 234 4.22 -12.56 0.39
N ASN A 235 4.31 -11.74 1.44
CA ASN A 235 5.56 -11.08 1.82
C ASN A 235 6.63 -12.08 2.30
N ILE A 236 6.26 -13.14 3.03
CA ILE A 236 7.20 -14.21 3.40
C ILE A 236 7.83 -14.85 2.16
N VAL A 237 7.00 -15.17 1.16
CA VAL A 237 7.48 -15.73 -0.11
C VAL A 237 8.37 -14.72 -0.84
N GLY A 238 7.94 -13.46 -0.93
CA GLY A 238 8.71 -12.39 -1.57
C GLY A 238 10.09 -12.16 -0.93
N VAL A 239 10.17 -12.12 0.41
CA VAL A 239 11.43 -12.00 1.15
C VAL A 239 12.33 -13.21 0.90
N ARG A 240 11.76 -14.42 0.83
CA ARG A 240 12.53 -15.64 0.55
C ARG A 240 13.09 -15.70 -0.88
N LEU A 241 12.41 -15.08 -1.84
CA LEU A 241 12.87 -14.96 -3.24
C LEU A 241 13.86 -13.81 -3.44
N ARG A 242 13.95 -12.86 -2.50
CA ARG A 242 14.83 -11.68 -2.58
C ARG A 242 16.29 -12.00 -2.94
N PRO A 243 16.96 -13.00 -2.35
CA PRO A 243 18.38 -13.29 -2.64
C PRO A 243 18.66 -13.69 -4.10
N TRP A 244 17.65 -14.16 -4.85
CA TRP A 244 17.83 -14.54 -6.25
C TRP A 244 17.91 -13.33 -7.18
N PHE A 245 17.19 -12.26 -6.83
CA PHE A 245 17.07 -11.05 -7.61
C PHE A 245 18.04 -9.95 -7.20
N PHE A 246 18.28 -9.86 -5.89
CA PHE A 246 19.25 -8.94 -5.33
C PHE A 246 20.45 -9.78 -4.97
N LEU A 247 21.51 -9.70 -5.78
CA LEU A 247 22.83 -10.02 -5.29
C LEU A 247 23.07 -9.03 -4.16
N GLU A 248 22.85 -9.45 -2.91
CA GLU A 248 23.43 -8.74 -1.78
C GLU A 248 24.92 -8.73 -2.07
N ARG A 249 25.42 -7.64 -2.67
CA ARG A 249 26.79 -7.23 -2.39
C ARG A 249 26.79 -7.16 -0.88
N SER A 250 27.42 -8.13 -0.24
CA SER A 250 27.78 -8.05 1.15
C SER A 250 28.57 -6.76 1.29
N PHE A 251 27.89 -5.66 1.60
CA PHE A 251 28.53 -4.48 2.12
C PHE A 251 28.92 -4.87 3.54
N VAL A 252 29.98 -5.68 3.64
CA VAL A 252 30.88 -5.64 4.77
C VAL A 252 31.39 -4.21 4.76
N ARG A 253 30.67 -3.32 5.43
CA ARG A 253 31.23 -2.04 5.86
C ARG A 253 32.08 -2.35 7.08
N LYS A 254 33.19 -3.06 6.86
CA LYS A 254 34.37 -2.94 7.70
C LYS A 254 34.94 -1.56 7.37
N ILE A 255 35.01 -0.75 8.42
CA ILE A 255 36.08 0.21 8.71
C ILE A 255 36.33 1.26 7.61
N ASP A 256 36.02 2.51 7.94
CA ASP A 256 36.92 3.63 7.71
C ASP A 256 36.55 4.76 8.69
N GLY A 257 37.44 5.00 9.65
CA GLY A 257 37.50 6.19 10.53
C GLY A 257 36.83 6.07 11.88
#